data_AF-A0A067FQ98-F1
#
_entry.id   AF-A0A067FQ98-F1
#
_cell.length_a   1.000
_cell.length_b   1.000
_cell.length_c   1.000
_cell.angle_alpha   90.00
_cell.angle_beta   90.00
_cell.angle_gamma   90.00
#
_symmetry.space_group_name_H-M   'P 1'
#
loop_
_entity.id
_entity.type
_entity.pdbx_description
1 polymer ?
#
loop_
_entity_poly.entity_id
_entity_poly.type
_entity_poly.pdbx_seq_one_letter_code
_entity_poly.pdbx_strand_id
1 'polypeptide(L)'
;MENTAVLREWFDRVDSEKTGSIAAAQLKHAFAVGNLDFSLSVVQQMIRMYDFDRNGTMSFEEFVELNKFLLKVQHAFSDLERGRGYLVPDNVYEVSFDMVLTVS
;
A
#
# COMPACT_ATOMS: atom_id res chain seq x y z
N MET A 1 -16.96 -3.05 -9.61
CA MET A 1 -15.84 -4.01 -9.59
C MET A 1 -14.65 -3.22 -9.12
N GLU A 2 -14.21 -3.43 -7.88
CA GLU A 2 -12.89 -2.97 -7.43
C GLU A 2 -11.88 -3.39 -8.50
N ASN A 3 -10.95 -2.51 -8.86
CA ASN A 3 -10.08 -2.72 -10.01
C ASN A 3 -8.99 -3.76 -9.65
N THR A 4 -9.41 -5.00 -9.41
CA THR A 4 -8.60 -6.15 -9.00
C THR A 4 -7.51 -6.45 -10.01
N ALA A 5 -7.72 -6.11 -11.29
CA ALA A 5 -6.71 -6.16 -12.33
C ALA A 5 -5.52 -5.23 -12.03
N VAL A 6 -5.78 -3.97 -11.65
CA VAL A 6 -4.74 -3.02 -11.27
C VAL A 6 -4.02 -3.46 -9.99
N LEU A 7 -4.77 -3.97 -9.00
CA LEU A 7 -4.15 -4.51 -7.78
C LEU A 7 -3.27 -5.72 -8.09
N ARG A 8 -3.67 -6.56 -9.05
CA ARG A 8 -2.89 -7.72 -9.47
C ARG A 8 -1.62 -7.31 -10.19
N GLU A 9 -1.70 -6.35 -11.11
CA GLU A 9 -0.51 -5.80 -11.77
C GLU A 9 0.47 -5.20 -10.77
N TRP A 10 -0.03 -4.49 -9.75
CA TRP A 10 0.82 -3.96 -8.70
C TRP A 10 1.45 -5.07 -7.86
N PHE A 11 0.66 -6.05 -7.44
CA PHE A 11 1.17 -7.20 -6.71
C PHE A 11 2.29 -7.91 -7.49
N ASP A 12 2.08 -8.16 -8.78
CA ASP A 12 3.06 -8.83 -9.64
C ASP A 12 4.33 -7.98 -9.85
N ARG A 13 4.25 -6.64 -9.76
CA ARG A 13 5.44 -5.77 -9.77
C ARG A 13 6.22 -5.83 -8.46
N VAL A 14 5.52 -5.92 -7.32
CA VAL A 14 6.15 -5.98 -6.00
C VAL A 14 6.74 -7.37 -5.74
N ASP A 15 6.06 -8.44 -6.16
CA ASP A 15 6.59 -9.81 -6.14
C ASP A 15 7.60 -10.03 -7.29
N SER A 16 8.72 -9.30 -7.22
CA SER A 16 9.80 -9.31 -8.21
C SER A 16 10.40 -10.70 -8.45
N GLU A 17 10.30 -11.57 -7.44
CA GLU A 17 10.82 -12.94 -7.48
C GLU A 17 9.78 -13.96 -7.97
N LYS A 18 8.53 -13.53 -8.21
CA LYS A 18 7.40 -14.35 -8.67
C LYS A 18 7.14 -15.57 -7.79
N THR A 19 7.23 -15.38 -6.48
CA THR A 19 6.99 -16.44 -5.49
C THR A 19 5.50 -16.71 -5.27
N GLY A 20 4.63 -15.79 -5.71
CA GLY A 20 3.21 -15.78 -5.40
C GLY A 20 2.90 -15.10 -4.07
N SER A 21 3.90 -14.51 -3.40
CA SER A 21 3.74 -13.78 -2.14
C SER A 21 4.75 -12.63 -2.04
N ILE A 22 4.43 -11.61 -1.24
CA ILE A 22 5.28 -10.45 -1.03
C ILE A 22 5.98 -10.58 0.32
N ALA A 23 7.31 -10.61 0.31
CA ALA A 23 8.12 -10.50 1.51
C ALA A 23 8.25 -9.04 1.98
N ALA A 24 8.53 -8.83 3.27
CA ALA A 24 8.71 -7.50 3.85
C ALA A 24 9.75 -6.63 3.14
N ALA A 25 10.83 -7.25 2.64
CA ALA A 25 11.87 -6.53 1.90
C ALA A 25 11.37 -6.02 0.54
N GLN A 26 10.57 -6.82 -0.17
CA GLN A 26 9.96 -6.44 -1.45
C GLN A 26 8.95 -5.31 -1.25
N LEU A 27 8.09 -5.42 -0.24
CA LEU A 27 7.12 -4.37 0.10
C LEU A 27 7.83 -3.06 0.51
N LYS A 28 8.89 -3.15 1.31
CA LYS A 28 9.71 -1.98 1.69
C LYS A 28 10.31 -1.31 0.44
N HIS A 29 10.86 -2.10 -0.47
CA HIS A 29 11.43 -1.58 -1.71
C HIS A 29 10.36 -0.87 -2.55
N ALA A 30 9.18 -1.47 -2.68
CA ALA A 30 8.04 -0.86 -3.38
C ALA A 30 7.63 0.49 -2.76
N PHE A 31 7.63 0.59 -1.43
CA PHE A 31 7.36 1.85 -0.73
C PHE A 31 8.44 2.90 -1.01
N ALA A 32 9.70 2.51 -0.98
CA ALA A 32 10.82 3.43 -1.28
C ALA A 32 10.75 3.99 -2.70
N VAL A 33 10.28 3.19 -3.69
CA VAL A 33 10.04 3.67 -5.07
C VAL A 33 8.97 4.75 -5.11
N GLY A 34 7.95 4.68 -4.25
CA GLY A 34 6.93 5.71 -4.07
C GLY A 34 7.30 6.82 -3.08
N ASN A 35 8.60 7.07 -2.86
CA ASN A 35 9.13 8.07 -1.92
C ASN A 35 8.67 7.89 -0.46
N LEU A 36 8.25 6.67 -0.09
CA LEU A 36 7.82 6.31 1.25
C LEU A 36 8.87 5.44 1.93
N ASP A 37 9.68 6.06 2.79
CA ASP A 37 10.72 5.37 3.54
C ASP A 37 10.19 4.87 4.89
N PHE A 38 9.90 3.57 4.96
CA PHE A 38 9.56 2.88 6.19
C PHE A 38 10.70 1.95 6.61
N SER A 39 10.96 1.90 7.92
CA SER A 39 11.87 0.89 8.48
C SER A 39 11.31 -0.52 8.25
N LEU A 40 12.20 -1.51 8.09
CA LEU A 40 11.80 -2.90 7.83
C LEU A 40 10.87 -3.45 8.92
N SER A 41 11.06 -3.07 10.18
CA SER A 41 10.22 -3.51 11.30
C SER A 41 8.78 -3.01 11.19
N VAL A 42 8.59 -1.79 10.70
CA VAL A 42 7.26 -1.20 10.43
C VAL A 42 6.57 -1.97 9.31
N VAL A 43 7.27 -2.23 8.20
CA VAL A 43 6.72 -3.01 7.07
C VAL A 43 6.37 -4.44 7.49
N GLN A 44 7.22 -5.07 8.29
CA GLN A 44 6.91 -6.38 8.87
C GLN A 44 5.67 -6.34 9.78
N GLN A 45 5.45 -5.26 10.52
CA GLN A 45 4.26 -5.10 11.34
C GLN A 45 2.99 -4.93 10.49
N MET A 46 3.10 -4.22 9.37
CA MET A 46 2.01 -4.12 8.40
C MET A 46 1.65 -5.49 7.83
N ILE A 47 2.64 -6.29 7.42
CA ILE A 47 2.40 -7.66 6.96
C ILE A 47 1.72 -8.49 8.04
N ARG A 48 2.27 -8.52 9.26
CA ARG A 48 1.69 -9.29 10.39
C ARG A 48 0.23 -8.94 10.72
N MET A 49 -0.24 -7.75 10.38
CA MET A 49 -1.62 -7.34 10.64
C MET A 49 -2.62 -8.00 9.68
N TYR A 50 -2.15 -8.41 8.49
CA TYR A 50 -2.97 -8.98 7.42
C TYR A 50 -2.55 -10.40 7.01
N ASP A 51 -1.42 -10.89 7.50
CA ASP A 51 -0.93 -12.27 7.35
C ASP A 51 -1.78 -13.23 8.21
N PHE A 52 -2.86 -13.75 7.62
CA PHE A 52 -3.84 -14.59 8.29
C PHE A 52 -3.37 -16.04 8.40
N ASP A 53 -2.58 -16.52 7.43
CA ASP A 53 -2.03 -17.87 7.44
C ASP A 53 -0.72 -17.99 8.25
N ARG A 54 -0.14 -16.85 8.65
CA ARG A 54 1.07 -16.71 9.48
C ARG A 54 2.34 -17.26 8.83
N ASN A 55 2.40 -17.21 7.51
CA ASN A 55 3.58 -17.67 6.76
C ASN A 55 4.71 -16.62 6.73
N GLY A 56 4.46 -15.40 7.22
CA GLY A 56 5.43 -14.31 7.28
C GLY A 56 5.60 -13.51 5.99
N THR A 57 4.81 -13.80 4.96
CA THR A 57 4.70 -13.08 3.70
C THR A 57 3.27 -12.62 3.49
N MET A 58 3.00 -11.93 2.38
CA MET A 58 1.67 -11.42 2.05
C MET A 58 1.20 -11.99 0.73
N SER A 59 0.16 -12.81 0.76
CA SER A 59 -0.54 -13.29 -0.43
C SER A 59 -1.30 -12.17 -1.14
N PHE A 60 -1.79 -12.45 -2.35
CA PHE A 60 -2.59 -11.47 -3.10
C PHE A 60 -3.90 -11.13 -2.38
N GLU A 61 -4.54 -12.12 -1.77
CA GLU A 61 -5.78 -11.96 -1.04
C GLU A 61 -5.60 -11.04 0.19
N GLU A 62 -4.51 -11.23 0.93
CA GLU A 62 -4.16 -10.39 2.08
C GLU A 62 -3.78 -8.97 1.67
N PHE A 63 -3.08 -8.85 0.53
CA PHE A 63 -2.76 -7.56 -0.07
C PHE A 63 -4.03 -6.75 -0.45
N VAL A 64 -5.05 -7.41 -0.99
CA VAL A 64 -6.34 -6.77 -1.30
C VAL A 64 -7.03 -6.26 -0.04
N GLU A 65 -6.99 -7.02 1.06
CA GLU A 65 -7.59 -6.58 2.33
C GLU A 65 -6.84 -5.38 2.95
N LEU A 66 -5.50 -5.37 2.87
CA LEU A 66 -4.70 -4.19 3.23
C LEU A 66 -5.10 -2.98 2.38
N ASN A 67 -5.22 -3.13 1.07
CA ASN A 67 -5.56 -2.03 0.17
C ASN A 67 -6.94 -1.44 0.47
N LYS A 68 -7.96 -2.29 0.72
CA LYS A 68 -9.29 -1.85 1.14
C LYS A 68 -9.26 -1.02 2.43
N PHE A 69 -8.43 -1.40 3.38
CA PHE A 69 -8.26 -0.63 4.61
C PHE A 69 -7.64 0.74 4.32
N LEU A 70 -6.56 0.79 3.53
CA LEU A 70 -5.92 2.06 3.16
C LEU A 70 -6.90 3.00 2.44
N LEU A 71 -7.72 2.50 1.52
CA LEU A 71 -8.75 3.29 0.84
C LEU A 71 -9.80 3.86 1.81
N LYS A 72 -10.27 3.04 2.78
CA LYS A 72 -11.21 3.51 3.81
C LYS A 72 -10.59 4.60 4.68
N VAL A 73 -9.32 4.44 5.03
CA VAL A 73 -8.56 5.42 5.81
C VAL A 73 -8.44 6.73 5.03
N GLN A 74 -8.12 6.69 3.74
CA GLN A 74 -8.08 7.88 2.89
C GLN A 74 -9.43 8.59 2.77
N HIS A 75 -10.53 7.85 2.60
CA HIS A 75 -11.86 8.44 2.57
C HIS A 75 -12.22 9.08 3.91
N ALA A 76 -11.93 8.40 5.04
CA ALA A 76 -12.18 8.94 6.37
C ALA A 76 -11.38 10.24 6.64
N PHE A 77 -10.14 10.32 6.16
CA PHE A 77 -9.34 11.54 6.23
C PHE A 77 -9.87 12.62 5.29
N SER A 78 -10.27 12.29 4.06
CA SER A 78 -10.85 13.25 3.09
C SER A 78 -12.17 13.86 3.58
N ASP A 79 -13.02 13.06 4.21
CA ASP A 79 -14.30 13.52 4.78
C ASP A 79 -14.09 14.40 6.02
N LEU A 80 -13.03 14.12 6.80
CA LEU A 80 -12.64 14.93 7.95
C LEU A 80 -11.98 16.27 7.52
N GLU A 81 -11.22 16.26 6.43
CA GLU A 81 -10.55 17.43 5.84
C GLU A 81 -11.53 18.40 5.18
N ARG A 82 -12.64 17.90 4.60
CA ARG A 82 -13.74 18.74 4.10
C ARG A 82 -14.36 19.65 5.18
N GLY A 83 -14.17 19.37 6.46
CA GLY A 83 -14.71 20.12 7.60
C GLY A 83 -13.74 21.10 8.28
N ARG A 84 -12.44 21.07 7.97
CA ARG A 84 -11.44 21.95 8.59
C ARG A 84 -10.48 22.47 7.52
N GLY A 85 -10.77 23.67 7.01
CA GLY A 85 -9.82 24.41 6.17
C GLY A 85 -8.47 24.58 6.90
N TYR A 86 -7.38 24.45 6.14
CA TYR A 86 -5.96 24.28 6.52
C TYR A 86 -5.58 22.81 6.78
N LEU A 87 -4.82 22.15 5.89
CA LEU A 87 -3.56 22.58 5.27
C LEU A 87 -3.46 22.25 3.76
N VAL A 88 -2.47 22.86 3.12
CA VAL A 88 -2.23 22.96 1.68
C VAL A 88 -2.23 21.57 0.98
N PRO A 89 -2.94 21.41 -0.17
CA PRO A 89 -3.12 20.14 -0.88
C PRO A 89 -1.87 19.41 -1.38
N ASP A 90 -0.68 20.01 -1.27
CA ASP A 90 0.47 19.54 -2.06
C ASP A 90 1.16 18.29 -1.50
N ASN A 91 1.01 17.92 -0.22
CA ASN A 91 1.80 16.78 0.35
C ASN A 91 1.04 15.46 0.53
N VAL A 92 -0.30 15.46 0.51
CA VAL A 92 -1.09 14.23 0.80
C VAL A 92 -1.51 13.52 -0.49
N TYR A 93 -1.76 14.28 -1.55
CA TYR A 93 -1.96 13.73 -2.89
C TYR A 93 -0.64 13.26 -3.52
N GLU A 94 0.48 13.94 -3.27
CA GLU A 94 1.78 13.52 -3.81
C GLU A 94 2.15 12.13 -3.30
N VAL A 95 1.99 11.87 -2.00
CA VAL A 95 2.35 10.57 -1.39
C VAL A 95 1.45 9.40 -1.84
N SER A 96 0.15 9.64 -2.05
CA SER A 96 -0.78 8.59 -2.49
C SER A 96 -0.86 8.43 -4.01
N PHE A 97 -0.60 9.49 -4.77
CA PHE A 97 -0.68 9.47 -6.23
C PHE A 97 0.69 9.11 -6.83
N ASP A 98 1.82 9.44 -6.19
CA ASP A 98 3.14 8.92 -6.58
C ASP A 98 3.26 7.42 -6.34
N MET A 99 2.69 6.90 -5.24
CA MET A 99 2.69 5.46 -5.00
C MET A 99 1.90 4.66 -6.06
N VAL A 100 1.01 5.32 -6.80
CA VAL A 100 0.14 4.72 -7.83
C VAL A 100 0.55 5.09 -9.26
N LEU A 101 1.25 6.21 -9.51
CA LEU A 101 1.55 6.71 -10.87
C LEU A 101 3.03 6.87 -11.26
N THR A 102 4.01 6.83 -10.36
CA THR A 102 5.42 7.10 -10.76
C THR A 102 6.11 5.94 -11.52
N VAL A 103 5.35 4.98 -12.06
CA VAL A 103 5.86 3.89 -12.93
C VAL A 103 4.93 3.64 -14.13
N SER A 104 4.50 4.73 -14.77
CA SER A 104 4.07 4.75 -16.19
C SER A 104 5.09 5.49 -17.05
#